data_AF-A0A2E4YVW4-F1
#
_entry.id   AF-A0A2E4YVW4-F1
#
_cell.length_a   1.000
_cell.length_b   1.000
_cell.length_c   1.000
_cell.angle_alpha   90.00
_cell.angle_beta   90.00
_cell.angle_gamma   90.00
#
_symmetry.space_group_name_H-M   'P 1'
#
loop_
_entity.id
_entity.type
_entity.pdbx_description
1 polymer ?
#
loop_
_entity_poly.entity_id
_entity_poly.type
_entity_poly.pdbx_seq_one_letter_code
_entity_poly.pdbx_strand_id
1 'polypeptide(L)'
;MGDAARLNAPLHEDRKLRILTQSDPFVSRFVHEVRYVLKRGWYHPVLKGVDPIGKVFMYRVNDYHEVKDIQIPLAYIEEFCQAFAELLDNYSDQNIDVAILTQINGLGIDEFDEDMIEMFGKIGFTRSGERLIRGGIIQPRPMTEAIRVLFEQHNLHQSSRFEHESLAIKSSNGVRDDFALRGRCHMYRMDLKAMSSANRLHQGVNLHGHQVRANYDYFQRLLTIRGGDLPEETSSIQIEALEYFGEASDPQQFMDRHALRRSEFRKIIQPMIRTGHLVQDDRNGFSTIDPLSVQTRGDLRRAYLLEILERLPVVTMRQFSRLASKIFRAAELKSALQEGVEEGIFIKGFLLEDIHEVCWGRPELLDRAAELPPMRDFVLPPSDYLTPYFSDILRQQFGFGSAYLVFKDEEPVAAFKANTRNNIIDITDYVGEEKGLRVIKEFAWEHQLPIEWSTRVALGQR
;
A
#
# COMPACT_ATOMS: atom_id res chain seq x y z
N MET A 1 16.19 -39.04 52.70
CA MET A 1 17.20 -39.75 51.87
C MET A 1 16.96 -39.59 50.35
N GLY A 2 16.18 -38.60 49.88
CA GLY A 2 15.82 -38.46 48.46
C GLY A 2 16.61 -37.42 47.63
N ASP A 3 17.16 -36.36 48.24
CA ASP A 3 17.80 -35.26 47.49
C ASP A 3 19.32 -35.40 47.33
N ALA A 4 20.02 -35.99 48.29
CA ALA A 4 21.47 -36.19 48.21
C ALA A 4 21.87 -37.21 47.12
N ALA A 5 20.97 -38.13 46.76
CA ALA A 5 21.19 -39.08 45.67
C ALA A 5 21.06 -38.44 44.27
N ARG A 6 20.31 -37.33 44.13
CA ARG A 6 20.18 -36.59 42.86
C ARG A 6 21.40 -35.74 42.54
N LEU A 7 22.14 -35.29 43.55
CA LEU A 7 23.38 -34.53 43.39
C LEU A 7 24.57 -35.38 42.91
N ASN A 8 24.53 -36.70 43.16
CA ASN A 8 25.58 -37.65 42.77
C ASN A 8 25.21 -38.48 41.52
N ALA A 9 24.03 -38.28 40.95
CA ALA A 9 23.75 -38.79 39.62
C ALA A 9 24.60 -37.98 38.63
N PRO A 10 25.30 -38.62 37.67
CA PRO A 10 25.96 -37.87 36.61
C PRO A 10 24.90 -36.97 35.96
N LEU A 11 25.11 -35.65 36.05
CA LEU A 11 24.27 -34.67 35.36
C LEU A 11 24.25 -35.11 33.89
N HIS A 12 23.07 -35.45 33.38
CA HIS A 12 22.93 -35.77 31.98
C HIS A 12 23.46 -34.58 31.19
N GLU A 13 24.50 -34.79 30.38
CA GLU A 13 25.04 -33.73 29.54
C GLU A 13 23.90 -33.17 28.70
N ASP A 14 23.63 -31.87 28.88
CA ASP A 14 22.65 -31.18 28.07
C ASP A 14 23.16 -31.15 26.63
N ARG A 15 22.64 -32.04 25.80
CA ARG A 15 23.00 -32.16 24.37
C ARG A 15 21.97 -31.50 23.46
N LYS A 16 21.01 -30.74 24.01
CA LYS A 16 19.98 -30.09 23.21
C LYS A 16 20.60 -28.97 22.38
N LEU A 17 20.31 -28.98 21.08
CA LEU A 17 20.65 -27.88 20.17
C LEU A 17 19.68 -26.71 20.40
N ARG A 18 20.22 -25.50 20.50
CA ARG A 18 19.46 -24.26 20.73
C ARG A 18 19.98 -23.15 19.84
N ILE A 19 19.06 -22.34 19.34
CA ILE A 19 19.37 -21.09 18.65
C ILE A 19 18.93 -19.95 19.57
N LEU A 20 19.89 -19.17 20.04
CA LEU A 20 19.65 -18.16 21.07
C LEU A 20 20.09 -16.78 20.60
N THR A 21 19.61 -15.74 21.28
CA THR A 21 20.11 -14.37 21.07
C THR A 21 21.41 -14.15 21.85
N GLN A 22 22.29 -13.27 21.38
CA GLN A 22 23.52 -12.95 22.12
C GLN A 22 23.27 -12.30 23.48
N SER A 23 22.09 -11.70 23.66
CA SER A 23 21.62 -11.12 24.92
C SER A 23 21.01 -12.14 25.87
N ASP A 24 20.83 -13.39 25.45
CA ASP A 24 20.25 -14.43 26.30
C ASP A 24 21.14 -14.66 27.54
N PRO A 25 20.59 -14.75 28.76
CA PRO A 25 21.36 -15.01 29.98
C PRO A 25 22.20 -16.29 29.92
N PHE A 26 21.76 -17.30 29.17
CA PHE A 26 22.50 -18.54 28.95
C PHE A 26 23.76 -18.29 28.11
N VAL A 27 23.62 -17.58 26.99
CA VAL A 27 24.73 -17.24 26.07
C VAL A 27 25.72 -16.29 26.75
N SER A 28 25.22 -15.35 27.56
CA SER A 28 26.03 -14.33 28.23
C SER A 28 27.14 -14.94 29.10
N ARG A 29 26.90 -16.12 29.67
CA ARG A 29 27.89 -16.85 30.49
C ARG A 29 29.09 -17.34 29.69
N PHE A 30 28.88 -17.68 28.42
CA PHE A 30 29.90 -18.25 27.51
C PHE A 30 30.26 -17.29 26.37
N VAL A 31 29.93 -16.00 26.50
CA VAL A 31 30.03 -15.02 25.41
C VAL A 31 31.45 -14.88 24.86
N HIS A 32 32.48 -15.13 25.69
CA HIS A 32 33.87 -15.11 25.26
C HIS A 32 34.21 -16.30 24.35
N GLU A 33 33.77 -17.50 24.68
CA GLU A 33 33.95 -18.72 23.87
C GLU A 33 33.18 -18.62 22.56
N VAL A 34 31.91 -18.18 22.64
CA VAL A 34 31.07 -17.91 21.47
C VAL A 34 31.76 -16.93 20.52
N ARG A 35 32.28 -15.81 21.04
CA ARG A 35 33.01 -14.82 20.22
C ARG A 35 34.34 -15.32 19.68
N TYR A 36 35.00 -16.23 20.38
CA TYR A 36 36.25 -16.83 19.93
C TYR A 36 36.01 -17.80 18.76
N VAL A 37 35.03 -18.70 18.90
CA VAL A 37 34.71 -19.74 17.91
C VAL A 37 33.97 -19.16 16.70
N LEU A 38 32.89 -18.40 16.93
CA LEU A 38 32.00 -17.92 15.87
C LEU A 38 32.38 -16.56 15.30
N LYS A 39 33.44 -15.94 15.86
CA LYS A 39 33.91 -14.57 15.58
C LYS A 39 32.89 -13.49 15.98
N ARG A 40 33.30 -12.23 16.06
CA ARG A 40 32.39 -11.11 16.39
C ARG A 40 31.45 -10.82 15.20
N GLY A 41 30.18 -10.53 15.51
CA GLY A 41 29.17 -10.16 14.50
C GLY A 41 27.76 -10.14 15.09
N TRP A 42 26.80 -9.69 14.30
CA TRP A 42 25.37 -9.75 14.62
C TRP A 42 24.78 -11.03 14.04
N TYR A 43 24.53 -12.01 14.90
CA TYR A 43 23.98 -13.32 14.55
C TYR A 43 23.38 -14.00 15.78
N HIS A 44 22.53 -14.99 15.56
CA HIS A 44 22.05 -15.88 16.60
C HIS A 44 23.00 -17.08 16.73
N PRO A 45 23.72 -17.25 17.85
CA PRO A 45 24.56 -18.43 18.06
C PRO A 45 23.73 -19.72 18.12
N VAL A 46 24.26 -20.76 17.49
CA VAL A 46 23.77 -22.14 17.60
C VAL A 46 24.66 -22.89 18.59
N LEU A 47 24.05 -23.35 19.67
CA LEU A 47 24.71 -24.06 20.76
C LEU A 47 24.21 -25.50 20.83
N LYS A 48 25.12 -26.45 21.04
CA LYS A 48 24.75 -27.82 21.44
C LYS A 48 25.20 -28.01 22.88
N GLY A 49 24.24 -27.92 23.81
CA GLY A 49 24.59 -27.75 25.21
C GLY A 49 25.26 -26.40 25.47
N VAL A 50 26.54 -26.44 25.83
CA VAL A 50 27.39 -25.26 26.05
C VAL A 50 28.28 -24.93 24.86
N ASP A 51 28.46 -25.87 23.92
CA ASP A 51 29.42 -25.74 22.83
C ASP A 51 28.85 -24.90 21.67
N PRO A 52 29.52 -23.81 21.25
CA PRO A 52 29.14 -23.06 20.06
C PRO A 52 29.51 -23.83 18.79
N ILE A 53 28.51 -24.32 18.07
CA ILE A 53 28.71 -25.16 16.88
C ILE A 53 28.38 -24.43 15.57
N GLY A 54 27.65 -23.31 15.62
CA GLY A 54 27.23 -22.60 14.42
C GLY A 54 26.61 -21.24 14.71
N LYS A 55 26.13 -20.56 13.67
CA LYS A 55 25.44 -19.28 13.77
C LYS A 55 24.45 -19.07 12.64
N VAL A 56 23.39 -18.33 12.95
CA VAL A 56 22.37 -17.90 11.99
C VAL A 56 22.47 -16.39 11.82
N PHE A 57 22.78 -15.95 10.60
CA PHE A 57 22.74 -14.55 10.23
C PHE A 57 21.33 -14.20 9.75
N MET A 58 20.49 -13.79 10.69
CA MET A 58 19.13 -13.34 10.40
C MET A 58 18.83 -11.98 11.00
N TYR A 59 18.00 -11.20 10.32
CA TYR A 59 17.44 -9.95 10.83
C TYR A 59 16.00 -9.77 10.37
N ARG A 60 15.27 -8.90 11.07
CA ARG A 60 13.90 -8.57 10.73
C ARG A 60 13.90 -7.49 9.63
N VAL A 61 13.19 -7.74 8.54
CA VAL A 61 12.91 -6.75 7.49
C VAL A 61 11.41 -6.48 7.48
N ASN A 62 11.00 -5.40 8.14
CA ASN A 62 9.59 -5.01 8.30
C ASN A 62 8.72 -6.15 8.87
N ASP A 63 8.15 -6.97 7.98
CA ASP A 63 7.11 -7.97 8.25
C ASP A 63 7.54 -9.40 7.87
N TYR A 64 8.84 -9.63 7.59
CA TYR A 64 9.44 -10.97 7.42
C TYR A 64 10.85 -11.05 8.03
N HIS A 65 11.37 -12.26 8.14
CA HIS A 65 12.76 -12.54 8.51
C HIS A 65 13.63 -12.80 7.28
N GLU A 66 14.72 -12.07 7.14
CA GLU A 66 15.74 -12.35 6.14
C GLU A 66 16.89 -13.12 6.79
N VAL A 67 17.09 -14.35 6.34
CA VAL A 67 18.14 -15.27 6.77
C VAL A 67 19.19 -15.28 5.65
N LYS A 68 20.23 -14.47 5.86
CA LYS A 68 21.31 -14.30 4.88
C LYS A 68 22.15 -15.55 4.73
N ASP A 69 22.56 -16.12 5.86
CA ASP A 69 23.44 -17.29 5.86
C ASP A 69 23.26 -18.10 7.14
N ILE A 70 23.25 -19.41 7.01
CA ILE A 70 23.25 -20.37 8.12
C ILE A 70 24.60 -21.07 8.09
N GLN A 71 25.38 -20.91 9.15
CA GLN A 71 26.66 -21.60 9.29
C GLN A 71 26.53 -22.71 10.31
N ILE A 72 26.45 -23.96 9.84
CA ILE A 72 26.27 -25.14 10.68
C ILE A 72 26.95 -26.35 10.04
N PRO A 73 27.64 -27.21 10.82
CA PRO A 73 28.13 -28.48 10.31
C PRO A 73 26.96 -29.35 9.83
N LEU A 74 27.08 -29.94 8.63
CA LEU A 74 26.03 -30.77 8.02
C LEU A 74 25.60 -31.94 8.93
N ALA A 75 26.51 -32.45 9.77
CA ALA A 75 26.21 -33.49 10.75
C ALA A 75 25.12 -33.13 11.77
N TYR A 76 24.85 -31.84 11.98
CA TYR A 76 23.83 -31.35 12.92
C TYR A 76 22.62 -30.73 12.21
N ILE A 77 22.49 -30.88 10.89
CA ILE A 77 21.47 -30.16 10.12
C ILE A 77 20.04 -30.53 10.54
N GLU A 78 19.77 -31.79 10.86
CA GLU A 78 18.43 -32.24 11.28
C GLU A 78 18.01 -31.64 12.62
N GLU A 79 18.89 -31.72 13.63
CA GLU A 79 18.69 -31.10 14.95
C GLU A 79 18.57 -29.58 14.82
N PHE A 80 19.35 -28.98 13.91
CA PHE A 80 19.28 -27.56 13.61
C PHE A 80 17.92 -27.18 13.03
N CYS A 81 17.41 -27.92 12.04
CA CYS A 81 16.11 -27.65 11.43
C CYS A 81 14.99 -27.67 12.48
N GLN A 82 15.01 -28.60 13.44
CA GLN A 82 14.04 -28.64 14.54
C GLN A 82 14.11 -27.39 15.43
N ALA A 83 15.30 -27.03 15.91
CA ALA A 83 15.46 -25.83 16.74
C ALA A 83 15.17 -24.52 15.96
N PHE A 84 15.44 -24.53 14.66
CA PHE A 84 15.14 -23.41 13.77
C PHE A 84 13.64 -23.28 13.50
N ALA A 85 12.92 -24.40 13.40
CA ALA A 85 11.46 -24.39 13.34
C ALA A 85 10.87 -23.75 14.59
N GLU A 86 11.29 -24.19 15.79
CA GLU A 86 10.87 -23.61 17.08
C GLU A 86 11.15 -22.11 17.15
N LEU A 87 12.35 -21.66 16.71
CA LEU A 87 12.70 -20.24 16.70
C LEU A 87 11.74 -19.41 15.82
N LEU A 88 11.45 -19.90 14.62
CA LEU A 88 10.59 -19.22 13.67
C LEU A 88 9.12 -19.25 14.09
N ASP A 89 8.66 -20.32 14.77
CA ASP A 89 7.31 -20.38 15.35
C ASP A 89 7.13 -19.31 16.44
N ASN A 90 8.14 -19.11 17.29
CA ASN A 90 8.13 -18.03 18.28
C ASN A 90 8.07 -16.62 17.64
N TYR A 91 8.62 -16.46 16.43
CA TYR A 91 8.49 -15.21 15.67
C TYR A 91 7.13 -15.07 14.98
N SER A 92 6.51 -16.19 14.60
CA SER A 92 5.13 -16.22 14.08
C SER A 92 4.14 -15.68 15.12
N ASP A 93 4.33 -16.00 16.40
CA ASP A 93 3.54 -15.43 17.52
C ASP A 93 3.68 -13.90 17.64
N GLN A 94 4.72 -13.31 17.03
CA GLN A 94 4.95 -11.87 16.94
C GLN A 94 4.50 -11.28 15.59
N ASN A 95 3.65 -12.01 14.85
CA ASN A 95 3.16 -11.69 13.51
C ASN A 95 4.26 -11.60 12.43
N ILE A 96 5.35 -12.34 12.62
CA ILE A 96 6.41 -12.54 11.60
C ILE A 96 6.41 -14.01 11.19
N ASP A 97 5.46 -14.35 10.34
CA ASP A 97 5.13 -15.68 9.83
C ASP A 97 5.91 -16.05 8.56
N VAL A 98 6.65 -15.10 7.98
CA VAL A 98 7.40 -15.30 6.72
C VAL A 98 8.90 -15.22 6.96
N ALA A 99 9.66 -16.18 6.42
CA ALA A 99 11.12 -16.20 6.45
C ALA A 99 11.70 -16.52 5.07
N ILE A 100 12.75 -15.79 4.69
CA ILE A 100 13.51 -16.03 3.45
C ILE A 100 14.91 -16.51 3.81
N LEU A 101 15.35 -17.58 3.18
CA LEU A 101 16.69 -18.14 3.29
C LEU A 101 17.39 -18.05 1.92
N THR A 102 18.60 -17.50 1.93
CA THR A 102 19.38 -17.22 0.70
C THR A 102 20.67 -18.04 0.61
N GLN A 103 21.32 -18.34 1.73
CA GLN A 103 22.56 -19.12 1.74
C GLN A 103 22.65 -20.05 2.95
N ILE A 104 23.40 -21.14 2.78
CA ILE A 104 23.84 -22.02 3.87
C ILE A 104 25.31 -22.32 3.66
N ASN A 105 26.13 -22.12 4.69
CA ASN A 105 27.58 -22.32 4.67
C ASN A 105 28.27 -21.59 3.50
N GLY A 106 27.72 -20.43 3.10
CA GLY A 106 28.21 -19.65 1.96
C GLY A 106 27.85 -20.19 0.58
N LEU A 107 27.11 -21.30 0.49
CA LEU A 107 26.55 -21.83 -0.76
C LEU A 107 25.18 -21.20 -1.01
N GLY A 108 24.90 -20.79 -2.24
CA GLY A 108 23.58 -20.33 -2.66
C GLY A 108 22.60 -21.48 -2.82
N ILE A 109 21.30 -21.19 -2.74
CA ILE A 109 20.23 -22.20 -2.88
C ILE A 109 20.30 -22.96 -4.22
N ASP A 110 20.84 -22.34 -5.26
CA ASP A 110 20.97 -22.97 -6.58
C ASP A 110 21.98 -24.12 -6.64
N GLU A 111 22.90 -24.16 -5.67
CA GLU A 111 23.93 -25.18 -5.56
C GLU A 111 23.53 -26.31 -4.59
N PHE A 112 22.30 -26.27 -4.04
CA PHE A 112 21.85 -27.28 -3.07
C PHE A 112 21.45 -28.58 -3.74
N ASP A 113 21.75 -29.69 -3.07
CA ASP A 113 21.22 -31.00 -3.40
C ASP A 113 19.74 -31.13 -3.00
N GLU A 114 19.04 -32.09 -3.60
CA GLU A 114 17.62 -32.34 -3.33
C GLU A 114 17.38 -32.69 -1.85
N ASP A 115 18.32 -33.41 -1.22
CA ASP A 115 18.26 -33.80 0.19
C ASP A 115 18.21 -32.57 1.12
N MET A 116 19.07 -31.58 0.90
CA MET A 116 19.05 -30.35 1.71
C MET A 116 17.77 -29.55 1.48
N ILE A 117 17.28 -29.48 0.24
CA ILE A 117 16.00 -28.83 -0.06
C ILE A 117 14.85 -29.54 0.65
N GLU A 118 14.80 -30.88 0.64
CA GLU A 118 13.77 -31.67 1.32
C GLU A 118 13.82 -31.46 2.85
N MET A 119 15.01 -31.38 3.44
CA MET A 119 15.18 -31.14 4.88
C MET A 119 14.61 -29.80 5.32
N PHE A 120 14.86 -28.72 4.57
CA PHE A 120 14.24 -27.42 4.83
C PHE A 120 12.74 -27.43 4.46
N GLY A 121 12.35 -28.24 3.48
CA GLY A 121 10.96 -28.53 3.13
C GLY A 121 10.14 -29.07 4.31
N LYS A 122 10.72 -29.96 5.11
CA LYS A 122 10.07 -30.54 6.31
C LYS A 122 9.71 -29.50 7.37
N ILE A 123 10.41 -28.36 7.41
CA ILE A 123 10.11 -27.24 8.32
C ILE A 123 9.36 -26.11 7.61
N GLY A 124 8.82 -26.35 6.41
CA GLY A 124 7.90 -25.47 5.70
C GLY A 124 8.55 -24.49 4.72
N PHE A 125 9.84 -24.65 4.37
CA PHE A 125 10.44 -23.87 3.27
C PHE A 125 10.06 -24.45 1.91
N THR A 126 9.78 -23.59 0.93
CA THR A 126 9.61 -23.96 -0.48
C THR A 126 10.56 -23.14 -1.34
N ARG A 127 11.08 -23.74 -2.42
CA ARG A 127 11.99 -23.07 -3.34
C ARG A 127 11.24 -22.08 -4.23
N SER A 128 11.77 -20.87 -4.35
CA SER A 128 11.31 -19.83 -5.25
C SER A 128 12.52 -19.07 -5.81
N GLY A 129 12.88 -19.38 -7.06
CA GLY A 129 14.12 -18.91 -7.69
C GLY A 129 15.37 -19.32 -6.91
N GLU A 130 16.23 -18.33 -6.63
CA GLU A 130 17.49 -18.48 -5.88
C GLU A 130 17.29 -18.49 -4.34
N ARG A 131 16.07 -18.70 -3.85
CA ARG A 131 15.71 -18.54 -2.42
C ARG A 131 14.82 -19.68 -1.93
N LEU A 132 14.90 -19.96 -0.64
CA LEU A 132 13.95 -20.78 0.11
C LEU A 132 13.05 -19.86 0.92
N ILE A 133 11.73 -20.01 0.81
CA ILE A 133 10.75 -19.18 1.52
C ILE A 133 9.90 -20.08 2.42
N ARG A 134 9.80 -19.74 3.71
CA ARG A 134 8.87 -20.37 4.65
C ARG A 134 7.74 -19.41 4.98
N GLY A 135 6.53 -19.94 5.00
CA GLY A 135 5.33 -19.18 5.32
C GLY A 135 4.80 -18.35 4.15
N GLY A 136 3.51 -18.05 4.20
CA GLY A 136 2.78 -17.43 3.10
C GLY A 136 2.63 -18.30 1.86
N ILE A 137 1.75 -17.91 0.93
CA ILE A 137 1.58 -18.64 -0.34
C ILE A 137 2.71 -18.28 -1.30
N ILE A 138 3.36 -19.31 -1.86
CA ILE A 138 4.58 -19.23 -2.70
C ILE A 138 4.21 -19.58 -4.14
N GLN A 139 3.18 -18.93 -4.67
CA GLN A 139 2.85 -18.96 -6.09
C GLN A 139 2.87 -17.52 -6.60
N PRO A 140 4.07 -16.95 -6.84
CA PRO A 140 4.18 -15.61 -7.37
C PRO A 140 3.48 -15.57 -8.73
N ARG A 141 2.65 -14.54 -8.92
CA ARG A 141 1.98 -14.25 -10.19
C ARG A 141 2.71 -13.10 -10.89
N PRO A 142 2.66 -13.04 -12.22
CA PRO A 142 3.12 -11.87 -12.96
C PRO A 142 2.44 -10.60 -12.48
N MET A 143 3.19 -9.50 -12.37
CA MET A 143 2.64 -8.20 -11.97
C MET A 143 1.52 -7.73 -12.93
N THR A 144 1.63 -8.08 -14.21
CA THR A 144 0.63 -7.76 -15.24
C THR A 144 -0.74 -8.38 -14.92
N GLU A 145 -0.79 -9.61 -14.40
CA GLU A 145 -2.04 -10.25 -13.96
C GLU A 145 -2.70 -9.49 -12.80
N ALA A 146 -1.91 -9.08 -11.80
CA ALA A 146 -2.42 -8.28 -10.69
C ALA A 146 -2.92 -6.90 -11.14
N ILE A 147 -2.22 -6.25 -12.08
CA ILE A 147 -2.64 -4.97 -12.66
C ILE A 147 -3.96 -5.14 -13.44
N ARG A 148 -4.12 -6.21 -14.23
CA ARG A 148 -5.35 -6.48 -14.99
C ARG A 148 -6.58 -6.50 -14.07
N VAL A 149 -6.49 -7.27 -12.98
CA VAL A 149 -7.59 -7.41 -12.02
C VAL A 149 -7.81 -6.13 -11.24
N LEU A 150 -6.74 -5.43 -10.87
CA LEU A 150 -6.84 -4.12 -10.22
C LEU A 150 -7.66 -3.17 -11.09
N PHE A 151 -7.36 -3.10 -12.38
CA PHE A 151 -8.06 -2.20 -13.30
C PHE A 151 -9.50 -2.63 -13.50
N GLU A 152 -9.80 -3.93 -13.47
CA GLU A 152 -11.16 -4.44 -13.51
C GLU A 152 -11.96 -3.99 -12.26
N GLN A 153 -11.42 -4.21 -11.06
CA GLN A 153 -12.05 -3.84 -9.79
C GLN A 153 -12.26 -2.32 -9.65
N HIS A 154 -11.40 -1.53 -10.29
CA HIS A 154 -11.48 -0.07 -10.27
C HIS A 154 -12.20 0.54 -11.49
N ASN A 155 -12.86 -0.29 -12.30
CA ASN A 155 -13.67 0.07 -13.46
C ASN A 155 -12.88 0.77 -14.60
N LEU A 156 -11.58 0.54 -14.69
CA LEU A 156 -10.69 1.08 -15.73
C LEU A 156 -10.53 0.11 -16.91
N HIS A 157 -10.71 -1.19 -16.65
CA HIS A 157 -10.67 -2.24 -17.65
C HIS A 157 -11.89 -2.16 -18.60
N GLN A 158 -11.70 -2.48 -19.88
CA GLN A 158 -12.76 -2.34 -20.90
C GLN A 158 -14.02 -3.18 -20.63
N SER A 159 -13.93 -4.23 -19.81
CA SER A 159 -15.08 -5.07 -19.44
C SER A 159 -15.86 -4.58 -18.22
N SER A 160 -15.31 -3.67 -17.41
CA SER A 160 -15.93 -3.20 -16.16
C SER A 160 -16.25 -1.70 -16.14
N ARG A 161 -15.93 -0.96 -17.21
CA ARG A 161 -16.31 0.45 -17.33
C ARG A 161 -17.82 0.63 -17.23
N PHE A 162 -18.23 1.71 -16.58
CA PHE A 162 -19.62 2.11 -16.55
C PHE A 162 -20.12 2.54 -17.94
N GLU A 163 -21.41 2.44 -18.18
CA GLU A 163 -22.00 2.88 -19.45
C GLU A 163 -21.77 4.37 -19.72
N HIS A 164 -21.89 5.20 -18.68
CA HIS A 164 -21.80 6.65 -18.76
C HIS A 164 -21.33 7.30 -17.44
N GLU A 165 -20.93 8.56 -17.51
CA GLU A 165 -20.28 9.33 -16.45
C GLU A 165 -21.11 9.46 -15.17
N SER A 166 -22.44 9.51 -15.27
CA SER A 166 -23.33 9.66 -14.10
C SER A 166 -23.40 8.40 -13.23
N LEU A 167 -23.15 7.21 -13.79
CA LEU A 167 -23.01 5.99 -12.99
C LEU A 167 -21.62 5.92 -12.35
N ALA A 168 -20.58 6.27 -13.12
CA ALA A 168 -19.21 6.27 -12.64
C ALA A 168 -19.01 7.20 -11.44
N ILE A 169 -19.62 8.40 -11.47
CA ILE A 169 -19.49 9.36 -10.37
C ILE A 169 -20.20 8.91 -9.10
N LYS A 170 -21.35 8.21 -9.22
CA LYS A 170 -22.10 7.67 -8.07
C LYS A 170 -21.35 6.51 -7.39
N SER A 171 -20.58 5.75 -8.14
CA SER A 171 -19.76 4.64 -7.64
C SER A 171 -18.41 5.11 -7.06
N SER A 172 -17.96 6.32 -7.41
CA SER A 172 -16.64 6.83 -7.03
C SER A 172 -16.66 7.56 -5.68
N ASN A 173 -15.69 7.23 -4.82
CA ASN A 173 -15.47 7.87 -3.53
C ASN A 173 -14.71 9.21 -3.66
N GLY A 174 -15.27 10.12 -4.46
CA GLY A 174 -14.70 11.43 -4.76
C GLY A 174 -13.81 11.45 -6.00
N VAL A 175 -14.01 12.47 -6.85
CA VAL A 175 -13.32 12.61 -8.14
C VAL A 175 -12.60 13.96 -8.21
N ARG A 176 -11.36 13.97 -8.68
CA ARG A 176 -10.54 15.19 -8.76
C ARG A 176 -10.78 15.98 -10.03
N ASP A 177 -10.83 15.31 -11.17
CA ASP A 177 -11.00 15.93 -12.48
C ASP A 177 -11.56 14.97 -13.53
N ASP A 178 -11.85 15.53 -14.71
CA ASP A 178 -12.49 14.83 -15.82
C ASP A 178 -11.60 13.72 -16.38
N PHE A 179 -10.27 13.89 -16.33
CA PHE A 179 -9.31 12.87 -16.73
C PHE A 179 -9.45 11.60 -15.89
N ALA A 180 -9.51 11.74 -14.55
CA ALA A 180 -9.68 10.59 -13.67
C ALA A 180 -11.03 9.89 -13.88
N LEU A 181 -12.10 10.63 -14.20
CA LEU A 181 -13.43 10.04 -14.40
C LEU A 181 -13.59 9.36 -15.77
N ARG A 182 -13.04 9.96 -16.82
CA ARG A 182 -13.22 9.52 -18.21
C ARG A 182 -12.79 8.06 -18.42
N GLY A 183 -11.71 7.64 -17.75
CA GLY A 183 -11.20 6.28 -17.82
C GLY A 183 -12.23 5.22 -17.39
N ARG A 184 -13.20 5.59 -16.54
CA ARG A 184 -14.15 4.68 -15.90
C ARG A 184 -15.47 4.48 -16.63
N CYS A 185 -15.69 5.16 -17.75
CA CYS A 185 -16.98 5.09 -18.45
C CYS A 185 -16.81 5.05 -19.97
N HIS A 186 -17.65 4.29 -20.67
CA HIS A 186 -17.64 4.17 -22.13
C HIS A 186 -18.00 5.49 -22.80
N MET A 187 -19.17 6.02 -22.47
CA MET A 187 -19.63 7.34 -22.92
C MET A 187 -19.27 8.42 -21.90
N TYR A 188 -18.86 9.58 -22.42
CA TYR A 188 -18.57 10.76 -21.63
C TYR A 188 -19.11 11.98 -22.36
N ARG A 189 -20.25 12.52 -21.91
CA ARG A 189 -20.97 13.61 -22.58
C ARG A 189 -20.97 14.91 -21.78
N MET A 190 -20.90 14.81 -20.46
CA MET A 190 -20.94 15.92 -19.52
C MET A 190 -19.65 15.96 -18.70
N ASP A 191 -19.08 17.15 -18.55
CA ASP A 191 -17.95 17.37 -17.65
C ASP A 191 -18.40 17.37 -16.18
N LEU A 192 -17.43 17.28 -15.27
CA LEU A 192 -17.66 17.30 -13.82
C LEU A 192 -18.36 18.56 -13.35
N LYS A 193 -18.15 19.68 -14.03
CA LYS A 193 -18.78 20.96 -13.68
C LYS A 193 -20.28 20.89 -13.95
N ALA A 194 -20.68 20.41 -15.12
CA ALA A 194 -22.09 20.19 -15.49
C ALA A 194 -22.74 19.11 -14.61
N MET A 195 -22.00 18.03 -14.30
CA MET A 195 -22.46 16.99 -13.38
C MET A 195 -22.63 17.49 -11.95
N SER A 196 -21.83 18.47 -11.50
CA SER A 196 -21.94 19.05 -10.16
C SER A 196 -23.33 19.61 -9.90
N SER A 197 -23.89 20.30 -10.90
CA SER A 197 -25.25 20.85 -10.84
C SER A 197 -26.33 19.76 -10.92
N ALA A 198 -26.16 18.76 -11.78
CA ALA A 198 -27.15 17.70 -11.97
C ALA A 198 -27.24 16.71 -10.79
N ASN A 199 -26.09 16.37 -10.20
CA ASN A 199 -25.98 15.36 -9.13
C ASN A 199 -25.80 15.95 -7.73
N ARG A 200 -25.90 17.29 -7.57
CA ARG A 200 -25.68 17.99 -6.29
C ARG A 200 -24.34 17.61 -5.65
N LEU A 201 -23.27 17.66 -6.43
CA LEU A 201 -21.93 17.38 -5.91
C LEU A 201 -21.39 18.61 -5.22
N HIS A 202 -20.69 18.37 -4.12
CA HIS A 202 -19.97 19.37 -3.38
C HIS A 202 -18.47 19.25 -3.66
N GLN A 203 -17.78 20.37 -3.65
CA GLN A 203 -16.33 20.45 -3.70
C GLN A 203 -15.78 20.57 -2.27
N GLY A 204 -14.91 19.65 -1.89
CA GLY A 204 -14.28 19.60 -0.58
C GLY A 204 -12.92 18.94 -0.61
N VAL A 205 -12.36 18.64 0.56
CA VAL A 205 -11.00 18.09 0.69
C VAL A 205 -11.05 16.63 1.15
N ASN A 206 -10.36 15.74 0.44
CA ASN A 206 -10.27 14.32 0.80
C ASN A 206 -9.25 14.07 1.93
N LEU A 207 -9.07 12.81 2.36
CA LEU A 207 -8.13 12.47 3.45
C LEU A 207 -6.66 12.75 3.10
N HIS A 208 -6.31 12.87 1.82
CA HIS A 208 -4.96 13.21 1.35
C HIS A 208 -4.71 14.71 1.20
N GLY A 209 -5.72 15.55 1.43
CA GLY A 209 -5.61 17.00 1.27
C GLY A 209 -5.87 17.51 -0.16
N HIS A 210 -6.34 16.66 -1.07
CA HIS A 210 -6.70 17.05 -2.43
C HIS A 210 -8.15 17.55 -2.51
N GLN A 211 -8.38 18.53 -3.37
CA GLN A 211 -9.74 18.96 -3.70
C GLN A 211 -10.41 17.90 -4.58
N VAL A 212 -11.61 17.48 -4.18
CA VAL A 212 -12.43 16.47 -4.87
C VAL A 212 -13.88 16.94 -4.93
N ARG A 213 -14.62 16.42 -5.91
CA ARG A 213 -16.08 16.51 -5.98
C ARG A 213 -16.71 15.19 -5.54
N ALA A 214 -17.66 15.26 -4.64
CA ALA A 214 -18.39 14.10 -4.11
C ALA A 214 -19.75 14.52 -3.54
N ASN A 215 -20.57 13.55 -3.16
CA ASN A 215 -21.81 13.80 -2.41
C ASN A 215 -21.52 14.28 -0.99
N TYR A 216 -22.50 14.93 -0.36
CA TYR A 216 -22.42 15.42 1.02
C TYR A 216 -22.02 14.31 2.01
N ASP A 217 -22.69 13.15 1.93
CA ASP A 217 -22.48 11.99 2.81
C ASP A 217 -21.02 11.50 2.82
N TYR A 218 -20.34 11.60 1.67
CA TYR A 218 -18.92 11.27 1.58
C TYR A 218 -18.09 12.18 2.48
N PHE A 219 -18.34 13.49 2.47
CA PHE A 219 -17.62 14.44 3.32
C PHE A 219 -17.96 14.29 4.80
N GLN A 220 -19.21 13.96 5.15
CA GLN A 220 -19.58 13.63 6.54
C GLN A 220 -18.77 12.45 7.06
N ARG A 221 -18.67 11.38 6.24
CA ARG A 221 -17.85 10.22 6.57
C ARG A 221 -16.39 10.59 6.77
N LEU A 222 -15.82 11.40 5.88
CA LEU A 222 -14.42 11.85 6.02
C LEU A 222 -14.19 12.71 7.26
N LEU A 223 -15.13 13.62 7.59
CA LEU A 223 -15.04 14.46 8.77
C LEU A 223 -15.07 13.61 10.05
N THR A 224 -15.96 12.62 10.10
CA THR A 224 -16.07 11.69 11.23
C THR A 224 -14.78 10.86 11.40
N ILE A 225 -14.17 10.40 10.31
CA ILE A 225 -12.86 9.71 10.34
C ILE A 225 -11.75 10.60 10.93
N ARG A 226 -11.76 11.90 10.61
CA ARG A 226 -10.82 12.90 11.16
C ARG A 226 -11.06 13.16 12.65
N GLY A 227 -12.30 13.04 13.10
CA GLY A 227 -12.71 13.19 14.51
C GLY A 227 -13.92 14.09 14.68
N GLY A 228 -14.20 14.98 13.73
CA GLY A 228 -15.32 15.95 13.80
C GLY A 228 -15.09 17.14 14.72
N ASP A 229 -14.06 17.09 15.57
CA ASP A 229 -13.73 18.18 16.48
C ASP A 229 -13.16 19.39 15.73
N LEU A 230 -13.64 20.57 16.10
CA LEU A 230 -13.08 21.83 15.65
C LEU A 230 -11.68 22.01 16.26
N PRO A 231 -10.70 22.53 15.50
CA PRO A 231 -9.40 22.91 16.04
C PRO A 231 -9.55 23.87 17.24
N GLU A 232 -8.71 23.74 18.27
CA GLU A 232 -8.74 24.63 19.44
C GLU A 232 -8.55 26.11 19.07
N GLU A 233 -7.83 26.38 17.99
CA GLU A 233 -7.57 27.74 17.45
C GLU A 233 -8.74 28.30 16.63
N THR A 234 -9.90 27.64 16.59
CA THR A 234 -11.06 28.10 15.82
C THR A 234 -11.62 29.39 16.42
N SER A 235 -11.58 30.46 15.64
CA SER A 235 -12.07 31.78 16.05
C SER A 235 -13.60 31.83 16.13
N SER A 236 -14.15 32.75 16.95
CA SER A 236 -15.60 32.93 17.10
C SER A 236 -16.32 33.17 15.77
N ILE A 237 -15.72 33.94 14.86
CA ILE A 237 -16.30 34.20 13.53
C ILE A 237 -16.33 32.95 12.62
N GLN A 238 -15.43 31.99 12.85
CA GLN A 238 -15.48 30.71 12.14
C GLN A 238 -16.59 29.82 12.67
N ILE A 239 -16.85 29.84 13.98
CA ILE A 239 -18.00 29.13 14.59
C ILE A 239 -19.31 29.72 14.04
N GLU A 240 -19.45 31.05 14.05
CA GLU A 240 -20.60 31.74 13.46
C GLU A 240 -20.78 31.43 11.96
N ALA A 241 -19.67 31.29 11.22
CA ALA A 241 -19.73 30.88 9.82
C ALA A 241 -20.27 29.45 9.67
N LEU A 242 -19.86 28.50 10.52
CA LEU A 242 -20.38 27.14 10.48
C LEU A 242 -21.86 27.06 10.83
N GLU A 243 -22.31 27.84 11.82
CA GLU A 243 -23.73 27.96 12.15
C GLU A 243 -24.53 28.55 10.98
N TYR A 244 -24.06 29.66 10.42
CA TYR A 244 -24.72 30.30 9.28
C TYR A 244 -24.79 29.36 8.07
N PHE A 245 -23.68 28.69 7.73
CA PHE A 245 -23.64 27.77 6.58
C PHE A 245 -24.29 26.40 6.82
N GLY A 246 -24.78 26.15 8.04
CA GLY A 246 -25.68 25.03 8.33
C GLY A 246 -27.11 25.30 7.88
N GLU A 247 -27.54 26.57 7.86
CA GLU A 247 -28.92 26.96 7.53
C GLU A 247 -29.05 27.68 6.18
N ALA A 248 -28.03 28.46 5.79
CA ALA A 248 -27.99 29.23 4.55
C ALA A 248 -26.74 28.85 3.73
N SER A 249 -26.69 29.20 2.45
CA SER A 249 -25.52 28.90 1.61
C SER A 249 -24.85 30.11 0.98
N ASP A 250 -25.43 31.31 1.11
CA ASP A 250 -24.97 32.51 0.38
C ASP A 250 -23.77 33.20 1.06
N PRO A 251 -22.56 33.16 0.45
CA PRO A 251 -21.41 33.83 1.03
C PRO A 251 -21.50 35.36 1.00
N GLN A 252 -22.25 35.96 0.06
CA GLN A 252 -22.35 37.42 -0.04
C GLN A 252 -23.14 37.98 1.13
N GLN A 253 -24.25 37.34 1.48
CA GLN A 253 -25.07 37.73 2.63
C GLN A 253 -24.27 37.63 3.94
N PHE A 254 -23.46 36.57 4.12
CA PHE A 254 -22.57 36.46 5.28
C PHE A 254 -21.53 37.60 5.31
N MET A 255 -20.86 37.88 4.18
CA MET A 255 -19.89 38.96 4.10
C MET A 255 -20.50 40.33 4.42
N ASP A 256 -21.70 40.61 3.92
CA ASP A 256 -22.39 41.87 4.17
C ASP A 256 -22.79 42.03 5.65
N ARG A 257 -23.28 40.96 6.29
CA ARG A 257 -23.62 40.93 7.72
C ARG A 257 -22.43 41.26 8.62
N HIS A 258 -21.25 40.78 8.26
CA HIS A 258 -20.02 40.95 9.03
C HIS A 258 -19.10 42.06 8.48
N ALA A 259 -19.56 42.83 7.48
CA ALA A 259 -18.80 43.88 6.78
C ALA A 259 -17.40 43.43 6.30
N LEU A 260 -17.29 42.18 5.82
CA LEU A 260 -16.03 41.55 5.43
C LEU A 260 -15.67 41.83 3.98
N ARG A 261 -14.38 42.03 3.71
CA ARG A 261 -13.83 41.97 2.35
C ARG A 261 -13.65 40.51 1.92
N ARG A 262 -13.68 40.25 0.61
CA ARG A 262 -13.44 38.91 0.03
C ARG A 262 -12.14 38.25 0.52
N SER A 263 -11.09 39.03 0.76
CA SER A 263 -9.82 38.52 1.28
C SER A 263 -9.90 38.05 2.74
N GLU A 264 -10.70 38.73 3.55
CA GLU A 264 -10.91 38.39 4.97
C GLU A 264 -11.82 37.17 5.09
N PHE A 265 -12.90 37.14 4.30
CA PHE A 265 -13.77 35.97 4.18
C PHE A 265 -13.00 34.70 3.80
N ARG A 266 -12.10 34.77 2.82
CA ARG A 266 -11.25 33.62 2.46
C ARG A 266 -10.37 33.13 3.61
N LYS A 267 -9.86 34.02 4.47
CA LYS A 267 -9.05 33.63 5.64
C LYS A 267 -9.88 32.87 6.68
N ILE A 268 -11.18 33.17 6.78
CA ILE A 268 -12.11 32.49 7.68
C ILE A 268 -12.48 31.11 7.13
N ILE A 269 -12.84 31.05 5.84
CA ILE A 269 -13.43 29.85 5.20
C ILE A 269 -12.41 28.81 4.78
N GLN A 270 -11.23 29.22 4.28
CA GLN A 270 -10.25 28.29 3.75
C GLN A 270 -9.75 27.26 4.77
N PRO A 271 -9.52 27.62 6.06
CA PRO A 271 -9.24 26.64 7.11
C PRO A 271 -10.37 25.62 7.30
N MET A 272 -11.64 26.05 7.28
CA MET A 272 -12.80 25.17 7.47
C MET A 272 -12.97 24.16 6.32
N ILE A 273 -12.69 24.59 5.08
CA ILE A 273 -12.63 23.66 3.93
C ILE A 273 -11.49 22.65 4.10
N ARG A 274 -10.32 23.10 4.56
CA ARG A 274 -9.15 22.22 4.72
C ARG A 274 -9.35 21.17 5.81
N THR A 275 -10.01 21.54 6.90
CA THR A 275 -10.36 20.61 7.98
C THR A 275 -11.56 19.73 7.64
N GLY A 276 -12.34 20.12 6.62
CA GLY A 276 -13.47 19.35 6.09
C GLY A 276 -14.82 19.65 6.76
N HIS A 277 -14.89 20.73 7.56
CA HIS A 277 -16.13 21.17 8.21
C HIS A 277 -17.03 21.97 7.27
N LEU A 278 -16.50 22.42 6.13
CA LEU A 278 -17.23 23.18 5.13
C LEU A 278 -16.95 22.62 3.73
N VAL A 279 -17.99 22.55 2.91
CA VAL A 279 -17.88 22.22 1.49
C VAL A 279 -18.51 23.32 0.65
N GLN A 280 -18.11 23.40 -0.62
CA GLN A 280 -18.65 24.35 -1.58
C GLN A 280 -19.61 23.64 -2.54
N ASP A 281 -20.76 24.24 -2.84
CA ASP A 281 -21.71 23.72 -3.84
C ASP A 281 -21.32 24.15 -5.29
N ASP A 282 -22.11 23.73 -6.27
CA ASP A 282 -21.92 24.05 -7.69
C ASP A 282 -22.17 25.55 -8.03
N ARG A 283 -22.92 26.25 -7.18
CA ARG A 283 -23.29 27.68 -7.30
C ARG A 283 -22.34 28.60 -6.55
N ASN A 284 -21.26 28.06 -5.99
CA ASN A 284 -20.31 28.74 -5.10
C ASN A 284 -20.88 29.14 -3.73
N GLY A 285 -22.01 28.56 -3.33
CA GLY A 285 -22.46 28.56 -1.96
C GLY A 285 -21.65 27.61 -1.09
N PHE A 286 -21.83 27.69 0.23
CA PHE A 286 -21.18 26.83 1.20
C PHE A 286 -22.20 26.03 2.01
N SER A 287 -21.76 24.88 2.51
CA SER A 287 -22.56 24.06 3.42
C SER A 287 -21.67 23.49 4.51
N THR A 288 -22.15 23.58 5.75
CA THR A 288 -21.51 22.96 6.91
C THR A 288 -21.68 21.44 6.87
N ILE A 289 -20.62 20.71 7.21
CA ILE A 289 -20.61 19.26 7.32
C ILE A 289 -20.72 18.88 8.79
N ASP A 290 -21.76 18.14 9.13
CA ASP A 290 -21.90 17.55 10.47
C ASP A 290 -21.36 16.12 10.50
N PRO A 291 -20.60 15.73 11.55
CA PRO A 291 -20.13 14.36 11.72
C PRO A 291 -21.31 13.40 11.92
N LEU A 292 -21.11 12.14 11.52
CA LEU A 292 -22.09 11.08 11.68
C LEU A 292 -22.25 10.76 13.17
N SER A 293 -23.48 10.87 13.68
CA SER A 293 -23.78 10.66 15.11
C SER A 293 -23.96 9.19 15.50
N VAL A 294 -24.22 8.31 14.54
CA VAL A 294 -24.64 6.92 14.78
C VAL A 294 -23.47 5.94 14.85
N GLN A 295 -22.33 6.26 14.24
CA GLN A 295 -21.21 5.32 14.10
C GLN A 295 -20.02 5.78 14.93
N THR A 296 -19.34 4.83 15.57
CA THR A 296 -18.11 5.18 16.28
C THR A 296 -17.00 5.50 15.28
N ARG A 297 -16.13 6.44 15.65
CA ARG A 297 -14.96 6.80 14.85
C ARG A 297 -14.06 5.58 14.57
N GLY A 298 -13.93 4.67 15.54
CA GLY A 298 -13.13 3.46 15.40
C GLY A 298 -13.67 2.54 14.31
N ASP A 299 -14.98 2.29 14.32
CA ASP A 299 -15.63 1.41 13.34
C ASP A 299 -15.55 2.00 11.93
N LEU A 300 -15.79 3.31 11.78
CA LEU A 300 -15.67 3.99 10.49
C LEU A 300 -14.26 3.96 9.91
N ARG A 301 -13.24 4.12 10.76
CA ARG A 301 -11.83 4.03 10.37
C ARG A 301 -11.48 2.62 9.92
N ARG A 302 -11.90 1.61 10.68
CA ARG A 302 -11.72 0.19 10.34
C ARG A 302 -12.41 -0.13 9.01
N ALA A 303 -13.70 0.17 8.87
CA ALA A 303 -14.47 -0.06 7.65
C ALA A 303 -13.86 0.64 6.42
N TYR A 304 -13.39 1.88 6.57
CA TYR A 304 -12.72 2.60 5.48
C TYR A 304 -11.44 1.91 5.02
N LEU A 305 -10.64 1.36 5.94
CA LEU A 305 -9.43 0.62 5.61
C LEU A 305 -9.75 -0.70 4.90
N LEU A 306 -10.76 -1.44 5.37
CA LEU A 306 -11.22 -2.68 4.74
C LEU A 306 -11.77 -2.43 3.33
N GLU A 307 -12.58 -1.39 3.13
CA GLU A 307 -13.11 -1.03 1.80
C GLU A 307 -12.00 -0.71 0.78
N ILE A 308 -10.88 -0.13 1.22
CA ILE A 308 -9.71 0.06 0.36
C ILE A 308 -9.12 -1.30 -0.01
N LEU A 309 -8.89 -2.16 0.97
CA LEU A 309 -8.26 -3.47 0.76
C LEU A 309 -9.11 -4.41 -0.10
N GLU A 310 -10.43 -4.38 0.06
CA GLU A 310 -11.37 -5.19 -0.73
C GLU A 310 -11.21 -4.97 -2.23
N ARG A 311 -10.83 -3.77 -2.67
CA ARG A 311 -10.70 -3.44 -4.09
C ARG A 311 -9.31 -3.75 -4.66
N LEU A 312 -8.36 -4.18 -3.83
CA LEU A 312 -6.99 -4.45 -4.25
C LEU A 312 -6.76 -5.97 -4.39
N PRO A 313 -6.31 -6.44 -5.57
CA PRO A 313 -5.97 -7.86 -5.75
C PRO A 313 -4.71 -8.22 -4.96
N VAL A 314 -3.72 -7.34 -4.94
CA VAL A 314 -2.48 -7.47 -4.17
C VAL A 314 -2.03 -6.09 -3.70
N VAL A 315 -1.51 -5.98 -2.49
CA VAL A 315 -0.99 -4.73 -1.93
C VAL A 315 0.19 -4.98 -1.00
N THR A 316 1.20 -4.10 -1.05
CA THR A 316 2.25 -4.04 -0.02
C THR A 316 1.85 -3.06 1.09
N MET A 317 2.45 -3.21 2.28
CA MET A 317 2.21 -2.27 3.39
C MET A 317 2.51 -0.81 3.00
N ARG A 318 3.51 -0.58 2.15
CA ARG A 318 3.85 0.76 1.65
C ARG A 318 2.77 1.32 0.72
N GLN A 319 2.28 0.52 -0.21
CA GLN A 319 1.18 0.90 -1.09
C GLN A 319 -0.09 1.21 -0.29
N PHE A 320 -0.44 0.33 0.66
CA PHE A 320 -1.63 0.52 1.49
C PHE A 320 -1.54 1.80 2.32
N SER A 321 -0.39 2.09 2.94
CA SER A 321 -0.16 3.33 3.67
C SER A 321 -0.33 4.58 2.81
N ARG A 322 0.11 4.55 1.55
CA ARG A 322 -0.06 5.67 0.61
C ARG A 322 -1.52 5.84 0.17
N LEU A 323 -2.25 4.74 -0.04
CA LEU A 323 -3.66 4.76 -0.42
C LEU A 323 -4.57 5.22 0.72
N ALA A 324 -4.33 4.78 1.96
CA ALA A 324 -5.18 5.10 3.11
C ALA A 324 -5.11 6.58 3.56
N SER A 325 -3.96 7.25 3.35
CA SER A 325 -3.58 8.57 3.89
C SER A 325 -2.78 8.50 5.20
N LYS A 326 -2.00 9.57 5.46
CA LYS A 326 -1.15 9.78 6.65
C LYS A 326 -1.92 9.91 7.96
N ILE A 327 -3.24 10.04 7.90
CA ILE A 327 -4.11 10.14 9.08
C ILE A 327 -4.19 8.79 9.82
N PHE A 328 -3.94 7.68 9.14
CA PHE A 328 -3.93 6.35 9.73
C PHE A 328 -2.55 5.99 10.25
N ARG A 329 -2.49 5.48 11.49
CA ARG A 329 -1.24 5.00 12.09
C ARG A 329 -0.88 3.64 11.49
N ALA A 330 0.41 3.33 11.44
CA ALA A 330 0.88 2.03 10.96
C ALA A 330 0.26 0.85 11.72
N ALA A 331 -0.02 1.00 13.02
CA ALA A 331 -0.72 -0.02 13.81
C ALA A 331 -2.14 -0.30 13.32
N GLU A 332 -2.89 0.73 12.91
CA GLU A 332 -4.25 0.57 12.39
C GLU A 332 -4.24 -0.15 11.04
N LEU A 333 -3.30 0.23 10.16
CA LEU A 333 -3.12 -0.44 8.86
C LEU A 333 -2.76 -1.92 9.04
N LYS A 334 -1.84 -2.23 9.96
CA LYS A 334 -1.46 -3.61 10.28
C LYS A 334 -2.64 -4.41 10.85
N SER A 335 -3.42 -3.80 11.73
CA SER A 335 -4.61 -4.43 12.29
C SER A 335 -5.62 -4.80 11.21
N ALA A 336 -5.88 -3.91 10.25
CA ALA A 336 -6.82 -4.19 9.15
C ALA A 336 -6.31 -5.30 8.21
N LEU A 337 -5.01 -5.33 7.93
CA LEU A 337 -4.40 -6.42 7.14
C LEU A 337 -4.46 -7.76 7.88
N GLN A 338 -4.19 -7.76 9.18
CA GLN A 338 -4.24 -8.97 10.02
C GLN A 338 -5.66 -9.51 10.10
N GLU A 339 -6.64 -8.64 10.36
CA GLU A 339 -8.05 -9.01 10.39
C GLU A 339 -8.49 -9.69 9.09
N GLY A 340 -8.15 -9.11 7.93
CA GLY A 340 -8.51 -9.75 6.67
C GLY A 340 -7.75 -11.07 6.40
N VAL A 341 -6.59 -11.31 7.02
CA VAL A 341 -5.95 -12.64 7.00
C VAL A 341 -6.68 -13.62 7.93
N GLU A 342 -7.07 -13.19 9.13
CA GLU A 342 -7.82 -14.00 10.10
C GLU A 342 -9.20 -14.40 9.56
N GLU A 343 -9.86 -13.50 8.83
CA GLU A 343 -11.14 -13.75 8.16
C GLU A 343 -10.99 -14.57 6.85
N GLY A 344 -9.76 -14.88 6.43
CA GLY A 344 -9.50 -15.65 5.21
C GLY A 344 -9.71 -14.87 3.91
N ILE A 345 -9.87 -13.55 3.98
CA ILE A 345 -10.04 -12.66 2.82
C ILE A 345 -8.71 -12.47 2.08
N PHE A 346 -7.60 -12.35 2.84
CA PHE A 346 -6.26 -12.17 2.32
C PHE A 346 -5.35 -13.34 2.64
N ILE A 347 -4.45 -13.61 1.70
CA ILE A 347 -3.25 -14.40 1.90
C ILE A 347 -2.07 -13.44 2.05
N LYS A 348 -1.16 -13.75 2.97
CA LYS A 348 0.11 -13.03 3.12
C LYS A 348 1.22 -13.84 2.46
N GLY A 349 2.15 -13.20 1.75
CA GLY A 349 3.28 -13.91 1.14
C GLY A 349 4.01 -13.14 0.05
N PHE A 350 4.87 -13.83 -0.70
CA PHE A 350 5.52 -13.31 -1.90
C PHE A 350 4.66 -13.64 -3.11
N LEU A 351 3.68 -12.78 -3.36
CA LEU A 351 2.60 -13.05 -4.31
C LEU A 351 2.89 -12.56 -5.73
N LEU A 352 3.94 -11.77 -5.93
CA LEU A 352 4.26 -11.15 -7.21
C LEU A 352 5.68 -11.49 -7.63
N GLU A 353 5.85 -11.81 -8.90
CA GLU A 353 7.17 -11.99 -9.53
C GLU A 353 7.99 -10.70 -9.43
N ASP A 354 9.31 -10.84 -9.25
CA ASP A 354 10.29 -9.74 -9.15
C ASP A 354 10.08 -8.73 -8.02
N ILE A 355 9.04 -8.88 -7.19
CA ILE A 355 8.82 -8.08 -5.99
C ILE A 355 9.35 -8.82 -4.78
N HIS A 356 10.46 -8.35 -4.24
CA HIS A 356 11.09 -8.88 -3.02
C HIS A 356 10.49 -8.28 -1.73
N GLU A 357 9.18 -8.09 -1.70
CA GLU A 357 8.46 -7.55 -0.54
C GLU A 357 7.24 -8.41 -0.21
N VAL A 358 6.92 -8.55 1.08
CA VAL A 358 5.71 -9.23 1.50
C VAL A 358 4.48 -8.45 1.05
N CYS A 359 3.56 -9.18 0.45
CA CYS A 359 2.31 -8.69 -0.06
C CYS A 359 1.13 -9.36 0.66
N TRP A 360 0.00 -8.65 0.67
CA TRP A 360 -1.31 -9.19 1.02
C TRP A 360 -2.13 -9.23 -0.25
N GLY A 361 -2.69 -10.38 -0.59
CA GLY A 361 -3.45 -10.54 -1.82
C GLY A 361 -4.69 -11.36 -1.62
N ARG A 362 -5.62 -11.23 -2.56
CA ARG A 362 -6.90 -11.95 -2.57
C ARG A 362 -6.79 -13.10 -3.56
N PRO A 363 -6.80 -14.37 -3.12
CA PRO A 363 -6.65 -15.53 -4.01
C PRO A 363 -7.70 -15.50 -5.12
N GLU A 364 -8.97 -15.27 -4.75
CA GLU A 364 -10.10 -15.23 -5.67
C GLU A 364 -9.92 -14.18 -6.79
N LEU A 365 -9.32 -13.03 -6.47
CA LEU A 365 -9.07 -11.99 -7.46
C LEU A 365 -7.89 -12.37 -8.36
N LEU A 366 -6.82 -12.92 -7.79
CA LEU A 366 -5.64 -13.35 -8.54
C LEU A 366 -5.96 -14.50 -9.51
N ASP A 367 -6.76 -15.48 -9.09
CA ASP A 367 -7.13 -16.61 -9.94
C ASP A 367 -8.01 -16.17 -11.13
N ARG A 368 -8.84 -15.14 -10.93
CA ARG A 368 -9.64 -14.53 -12.00
C ARG A 368 -8.81 -13.77 -13.04
N ALA A 369 -7.56 -13.43 -12.76
CA ALA A 369 -6.72 -12.66 -13.69
C ALA A 369 -6.53 -13.37 -15.05
N ALA A 370 -6.44 -14.69 -15.02
CA ALA A 370 -6.27 -15.53 -16.22
C ALA A 370 -7.53 -15.58 -17.10
N GLU A 371 -8.71 -15.31 -16.53
CA GLU A 371 -10.00 -15.33 -17.25
C GLU A 371 -10.28 -13.98 -17.94
N LEU A 372 -9.61 -12.91 -17.51
CA LEU A 372 -9.79 -11.57 -18.07
C LEU A 372 -8.98 -11.40 -19.35
N PRO A 373 -9.56 -10.79 -20.40
CA PRO A 373 -8.81 -10.47 -21.60
C PRO A 373 -7.73 -9.40 -21.30
N PRO A 374 -6.70 -9.28 -22.15
CA PRO A 374 -5.71 -8.24 -21.98
C PRO A 374 -6.34 -6.85 -21.94
N MET A 375 -5.80 -5.98 -21.10
CA MET A 375 -6.34 -4.63 -20.90
C MET A 375 -6.16 -3.78 -22.17
N ARG A 376 -7.02 -2.76 -22.36
CA ARG A 376 -6.81 -1.73 -23.38
C ARG A 376 -5.63 -0.82 -23.03
N ASP A 377 -5.03 -0.20 -24.05
CA ASP A 377 -4.11 0.92 -23.86
C ASP A 377 -4.77 2.04 -23.03
N PHE A 378 -4.02 2.56 -22.05
CA PHE A 378 -4.58 3.49 -21.08
C PHE A 378 -3.54 4.46 -20.52
N VAL A 379 -3.98 5.67 -20.17
CA VAL A 379 -3.18 6.65 -19.45
C VAL A 379 -3.83 6.91 -18.09
N LEU A 380 -3.13 6.55 -17.01
CA LEU A 380 -3.53 6.85 -15.65
C LEU A 380 -3.09 8.28 -15.29
N PRO A 381 -4.02 9.23 -15.07
CA PRO A 381 -3.66 10.59 -14.73
C PRO A 381 -3.19 10.69 -13.28
N PRO A 382 -2.30 11.64 -12.93
CA PRO A 382 -1.80 11.83 -11.57
C PRO A 382 -2.89 12.28 -10.57
N SER A 383 -4.05 12.69 -11.09
CA SER A 383 -5.25 13.01 -10.34
C SER A 383 -6.04 11.78 -9.91
N ASP A 384 -5.79 10.61 -10.50
CA ASP A 384 -6.50 9.38 -10.15
C ASP A 384 -6.16 8.92 -8.73
N TYR A 385 -7.15 8.38 -8.02
CA TYR A 385 -6.97 7.87 -6.67
C TYR A 385 -6.11 6.60 -6.62
N LEU A 386 -5.92 5.89 -7.74
CA LEU A 386 -5.02 4.74 -7.83
C LEU A 386 -3.55 5.11 -8.03
N THR A 387 -3.24 6.35 -8.40
CA THR A 387 -1.85 6.82 -8.59
C THR A 387 -0.89 6.44 -7.44
N PRO A 388 -1.28 6.53 -6.15
CA PRO A 388 -0.43 6.14 -5.04
C PRO A 388 0.00 4.66 -5.05
N TYR A 389 -0.80 3.76 -5.64
CA TYR A 389 -0.48 2.33 -5.80
C TYR A 389 0.74 2.13 -6.71
N PHE A 390 0.84 2.94 -7.77
CA PHE A 390 1.90 2.90 -8.78
C PHE A 390 3.11 3.80 -8.46
N SER A 391 3.18 4.35 -7.25
CA SER A 391 4.23 5.31 -6.88
C SER A 391 5.65 4.73 -6.93
N ASP A 392 5.83 3.44 -6.64
CA ASP A 392 7.16 2.82 -6.72
C ASP A 392 7.57 2.59 -8.18
N ILE A 393 6.65 2.11 -9.02
CA ILE A 393 6.85 1.99 -10.49
C ILE A 393 7.23 3.35 -11.08
N LEU A 394 6.45 4.40 -10.80
CA LEU A 394 6.72 5.76 -11.28
C LEU A 394 8.11 6.28 -10.90
N ARG A 395 8.56 6.02 -9.67
CA ARG A 395 9.85 6.50 -9.18
C ARG A 395 11.02 5.66 -9.67
N GLN A 396 10.89 4.34 -9.59
CA GLN A 396 11.98 3.40 -9.87
C GLN A 396 12.22 3.22 -11.37
N GLN A 397 11.14 3.10 -12.16
CA GLN A 397 11.26 2.88 -13.61
C GLN A 397 11.36 4.20 -14.39
N PHE A 398 10.59 5.22 -14.02
CA PHE A 398 10.48 6.46 -14.81
C PHE A 398 11.07 7.72 -14.15
N GLY A 399 11.54 7.62 -12.91
CA GLY A 399 12.16 8.76 -12.21
C GLY A 399 11.19 9.87 -11.81
N PHE A 400 9.87 9.64 -11.85
CA PHE A 400 8.86 10.65 -11.51
C PHE A 400 8.25 10.43 -10.13
N GLY A 401 8.04 11.53 -9.39
CA GLY A 401 7.27 11.50 -8.14
C GLY A 401 5.75 11.56 -8.36
N SER A 402 5.31 12.23 -9.43
CA SER A 402 3.92 12.33 -9.88
C SER A 402 3.94 12.70 -11.36
N ALA A 403 3.25 11.90 -12.18
CA ALA A 403 3.17 12.00 -13.63
C ALA A 403 1.96 11.21 -14.13
N TYR A 404 1.59 11.40 -15.39
CA TYR A 404 0.72 10.48 -16.12
C TYR A 404 1.48 9.18 -16.37
N LEU A 405 0.89 8.04 -16.05
CA LEU A 405 1.48 6.72 -16.29
C LEU A 405 0.78 6.05 -17.47
N VAL A 406 1.56 5.58 -18.43
CA VAL A 406 1.07 5.03 -19.70
C VAL A 406 1.20 3.52 -19.67
N PHE A 407 0.06 2.86 -19.87
CA PHE A 407 -0.07 1.41 -19.95
C PHE A 407 -0.34 1.01 -21.39
N LYS A 408 0.40 0.00 -21.84
CA LYS A 408 0.08 -0.77 -23.03
C LYS A 408 -0.28 -2.18 -22.57
N ASP A 409 -1.48 -2.62 -22.90
CA ASP A 409 -2.07 -3.78 -22.24
C ASP A 409 -2.03 -3.57 -20.71
N GLU A 410 -1.26 -4.36 -19.95
CA GLU A 410 -1.04 -4.17 -18.50
C GLU A 410 0.34 -3.61 -18.15
N GLU A 411 1.22 -3.47 -19.15
CA GLU A 411 2.60 -3.10 -18.93
C GLU A 411 2.76 -1.57 -18.86
N PRO A 412 3.37 -1.04 -17.78
CA PRO A 412 3.74 0.36 -17.74
C PRO A 412 4.89 0.60 -18.72
N VAL A 413 4.63 1.26 -19.85
CA VAL A 413 5.61 1.46 -20.94
C VAL A 413 6.21 2.85 -20.97
N ALA A 414 5.53 3.84 -20.37
CA ALA A 414 6.01 5.22 -20.32
C ALA A 414 5.36 6.02 -19.19
N ALA A 415 5.94 7.17 -18.87
CA ALA A 415 5.33 8.19 -18.04
C ALA A 415 5.67 9.59 -18.55
N PHE A 416 4.76 10.55 -18.33
CA PHE A 416 4.97 11.92 -18.80
C PHE A 416 4.34 12.97 -17.86
N LYS A 417 4.90 14.18 -17.89
CA LYS A 417 4.28 15.34 -17.25
C LYS A 417 3.66 16.22 -18.31
N ALA A 418 2.47 16.72 -18.02
CA ALA A 418 1.80 17.65 -18.88
C ALA A 418 1.06 18.72 -18.09
N ASN A 419 0.94 19.90 -18.68
CA ASN A 419 0.07 20.96 -18.23
C ASN A 419 -1.08 21.12 -19.23
N THR A 420 -2.31 21.13 -18.72
CA THR A 420 -3.46 21.46 -19.56
C THR A 420 -3.70 22.96 -19.49
N ARG A 421 -3.43 23.68 -20.58
CA ARG A 421 -3.67 25.12 -20.70
C ARG A 421 -4.28 25.42 -22.06
N ASN A 422 -5.23 26.37 -22.11
CA ASN A 422 -5.90 26.77 -23.34
C ASN A 422 -6.49 25.60 -24.16
N ASN A 423 -7.00 24.56 -23.48
CA ASN A 423 -7.48 23.32 -24.09
C ASN A 423 -6.42 22.57 -24.92
N ILE A 424 -5.14 22.66 -24.53
CA ILE A 424 -4.03 21.90 -25.12
C ILE A 424 -3.37 21.10 -24.00
N ILE A 425 -2.97 19.86 -24.29
CA ILE A 425 -2.09 19.06 -23.44
C ILE A 425 -0.65 19.38 -23.83
N ASP A 426 0.01 20.24 -23.05
CA ASP A 426 1.42 20.58 -23.24
C ASP A 426 2.30 19.63 -22.43
N ILE A 427 3.00 18.73 -23.12
CA ILE A 427 3.89 17.73 -22.53
C ILE A 427 5.26 18.36 -22.28
N THR A 428 5.66 18.43 -21.00
CA THR A 428 6.90 19.05 -20.55
C THR A 428 8.04 18.06 -20.38
N ASP A 429 7.74 16.83 -19.97
CA ASP A 429 8.70 15.75 -19.74
C ASP A 429 8.10 14.41 -20.18
N TYR A 430 8.92 13.53 -20.77
CA TYR A 430 8.52 12.18 -21.20
C TYR A 430 9.67 11.19 -20.95
N VAL A 431 9.36 10.03 -20.38
CA VAL A 431 10.29 8.90 -20.20
C VAL A 431 9.55 7.62 -20.56
N GLY A 432 10.07 6.82 -21.50
CA GLY A 432 9.49 5.53 -21.85
C GLY A 432 9.73 5.11 -23.30
N GLU A 433 9.10 4.02 -23.71
CA GLU A 433 9.23 3.41 -25.03
C GLU A 433 8.51 4.21 -26.13
N GLU A 434 8.88 4.02 -27.40
CA GLU A 434 8.19 4.65 -28.54
C GLU A 434 6.70 4.28 -28.62
N LYS A 435 6.34 3.06 -28.20
CA LYS A 435 4.95 2.59 -28.16
C LYS A 435 4.07 3.46 -27.26
N GLY A 436 4.62 4.05 -26.19
CA GLY A 436 3.90 4.95 -25.29
C GLY A 436 3.40 6.22 -25.99
N LEU A 437 4.11 6.70 -27.01
CA LEU A 437 3.71 7.89 -27.78
C LEU A 437 2.39 7.69 -28.52
N ARG A 438 2.12 6.46 -28.99
CA ARG A 438 0.85 6.13 -29.64
C ARG A 438 -0.30 6.21 -28.64
N VAL A 439 -0.13 5.61 -27.47
CA VAL A 439 -1.13 5.62 -26.38
C VAL A 439 -1.45 7.05 -25.94
N ILE A 440 -0.45 7.91 -25.84
CA ILE A 440 -0.65 9.33 -25.49
C ILE A 440 -1.49 10.06 -26.56
N LYS A 441 -1.24 9.80 -27.84
CA LYS A 441 -2.04 10.38 -28.93
C LYS A 441 -3.49 9.91 -28.89
N GLU A 442 -3.71 8.62 -28.64
CA GLU A 442 -5.05 8.06 -28.47
C GLU A 442 -5.76 8.67 -27.26
N PHE A 443 -5.07 8.83 -26.12
CA PHE A 443 -5.58 9.52 -24.94
C PHE A 443 -6.01 10.96 -25.25
N ALA A 444 -5.16 11.75 -25.91
CA ALA A 444 -5.51 13.13 -26.25
C ALA A 444 -6.69 13.22 -27.22
N TRP A 445 -6.78 12.28 -28.15
CA TRP A 445 -7.95 12.13 -29.04
C TRP A 445 -9.22 11.76 -28.26
N GLU A 446 -9.16 10.83 -27.31
CA GLU A 446 -10.30 10.47 -26.43
C GLU A 446 -10.82 11.67 -25.62
N HIS A 447 -9.94 12.63 -25.31
CA HIS A 447 -10.23 13.85 -24.59
C HIS A 447 -10.55 15.05 -25.50
N GLN A 448 -10.45 14.91 -26.82
CA GLN A 448 -10.63 15.99 -27.80
C GLN A 448 -9.70 17.19 -27.56
N LEU A 449 -8.47 16.92 -27.09
CA LEU A 449 -7.46 17.94 -26.84
C LEU A 449 -6.27 17.72 -27.77
N PRO A 450 -5.75 18.75 -28.45
CA PRO A 450 -4.46 18.65 -29.15
C PRO A 450 -3.30 18.48 -28.16
N ILE A 451 -2.21 17.87 -28.64
CA ILE A 451 -0.95 17.72 -27.90
C ILE A 451 0.08 18.69 -28.48
N GLU A 452 0.78 19.39 -27.60
CA GLU A 452 2.01 20.11 -27.92
C GLU A 452 3.18 19.56 -27.09
N TRP A 453 4.39 19.66 -27.64
CA TRP A 453 5.62 19.22 -27.00
C TRP A 453 6.50 20.44 -26.73
N SER A 454 6.66 20.83 -25.46
CA SER A 454 7.49 21.97 -25.08
C SER A 454 8.98 21.63 -25.02
N THR A 455 9.35 20.35 -24.95
CA THR A 455 10.74 19.86 -24.97
C THR A 455 11.05 19.12 -26.27
N ARG A 456 12.26 19.35 -26.82
CA ARG A 456 12.85 18.45 -27.82
C ARG A 456 12.98 17.08 -27.17
N VAL A 457 12.21 16.11 -27.67
CA VAL A 457 12.26 14.71 -27.23
C VAL A 457 13.73 14.26 -27.20
N ALA A 458 14.29 14.08 -26.01
CA ALA A 458 15.51 13.32 -25.85
C ALA A 458 15.14 11.86 -26.04
N LEU A 459 15.02 11.42 -27.31
CA LEU A 459 15.07 10.01 -27.66
C LEU A 459 16.49 9.52 -27.30
N GLY A 460 16.68 9.23 -26.01
CA GLY A 460 17.89 8.64 -25.51
C GLY A 460 17.97 7.21 -25.98
N GLN A 461 18.74 6.96 -27.03
CA GLN A 461 19.42 5.68 -27.18
C GLN A 461 20.20 5.42 -25.90
N ARG A 462 19.79 4.41 -25.14
CA ARG A 462 20.65 3.65 -24.24
C ARG A 462 20.32 2.19 -24.36
#